data_AF-A0A0G2JGK0-F1
#
_entry.id   AF-A0A0G2JGK0-F1
#
_cell.length_a   1.000
_cell.length_b   1.000
_cell.length_c   1.000
_cell.angle_alpha   90.00
_cell.angle_beta   90.00
_cell.angle_gamma   90.00
#
_symmetry.space_group_name_H-M   'P 1'
#
loop_
_entity.id
_entity.type
_entity.pdbx_description
1 polymer ?
#
loop_
_entity_poly.entity_id
_entity_poly.type
_entity_poly.pdbx_seq_one_letter_code
_entity_poly.pdbx_strand_id
1 'polypeptide(L)'
;MFPELNNLLSTTPDKTEQGTLTLLCDAKTDGSFLVHHFLSFYLKANCKVCFVALVQSFSHYNIVGQKLGVSLTAARDRGQLVFLEGLKSSVEVLFHSQDEPHPLQFLRTP
;
A
#
# COMPACT_ATOMS: atom_id res chain seq x y z
N MET A 1 10.44 11.91 4.62
CA MET A 1 9.53 12.39 3.57
C MET A 1 10.32 13.38 2.75
N PHE A 2 10.22 13.35 1.42
CA PHE A 2 10.88 14.29 0.53
C PHE A 2 9.89 15.43 0.23
N PRO A 3 10.00 16.61 0.89
CA PRO A 3 9.03 17.70 0.70
C PRO A 3 9.02 18.19 -0.75
N GLU A 4 10.16 18.10 -1.44
CA GLU A 4 10.31 18.47 -2.84
C GLU A 4 9.45 17.59 -3.76
N LEU A 5 9.23 16.33 -3.37
CA LEU A 5 8.39 15.40 -4.13
C LEU A 5 6.91 15.78 -4.05
N ASN A 6 6.43 16.31 -2.92
CA ASN A 6 5.06 16.80 -2.80
C ASN A 6 4.81 17.96 -3.78
N ASN A 7 5.78 18.87 -3.88
CA ASN A 7 5.72 19.99 -4.83
C ASN A 7 5.73 19.49 -6.27
N LEU A 8 6.56 18.49 -6.58
CA LEU A 8 6.63 17.89 -7.92
C LEU A 8 5.32 17.18 -8.30
N LEU A 9 4.67 16.53 -7.34
CA LEU A 9 3.42 15.81 -7.52
C LEU A 9 2.18 16.72 -7.41
N SER A 10 2.36 18.00 -7.10
CA SER A 10 1.27 18.95 -6.78
C SER A 10 0.33 18.43 -5.68
N THR A 11 0.84 17.62 -4.76
CA THR A 11 0.06 17.04 -3.67
C THR A 11 0.29 17.82 -2.38
N THR A 12 -0.79 18.12 -1.65
CA THR A 12 -0.70 18.70 -0.30
C THR A 12 -1.46 17.81 0.68
N PRO A 13 -0.94 17.59 1.91
CA PRO A 13 -1.64 16.77 2.90
C PRO A 13 -3.06 17.28 3.20
N ASP A 14 -3.31 18.57 2.99
CA ASP A 14 -4.57 19.24 3.30
C ASP A 14 -5.64 19.12 2.20
N LYS A 15 -5.25 18.69 0.98
CA LYS A 15 -6.16 18.53 -0.16
C LYS A 15 -5.85 17.25 -0.93
N THR A 16 -6.63 16.21 -0.68
CA THR A 16 -6.68 15.02 -1.52
C THR A 16 -7.73 15.21 -2.60
N GLU A 17 -7.32 15.34 -3.86
CA GLU A 17 -8.26 15.42 -4.99
C GLU A 17 -8.96 14.08 -5.20
N GLN A 18 -10.29 14.10 -5.24
CA GLN A 18 -11.09 12.90 -5.46
C GLN A 18 -11.10 12.52 -6.94
N GLY A 19 -11.00 11.22 -7.23
CA GLY A 19 -11.08 10.70 -8.59
C GLY A 19 -9.76 10.73 -9.37
N THR A 20 -8.65 11.07 -8.71
CA THR A 20 -7.33 11.05 -9.34
C THR A 20 -6.74 9.64 -9.34
N LEU A 21 -6.16 9.24 -10.48
CA LEU A 21 -5.38 8.02 -10.64
C LEU A 21 -3.92 8.38 -10.87
N THR A 22 -3.03 7.86 -10.03
CA THR A 22 -1.58 7.98 -10.22
C THR A 22 -1.00 6.62 -10.58
N LEU A 23 -0.44 6.52 -11.79
CA LEU A 23 0.28 5.33 -12.24
C LEU A 23 1.78 5.51 -11.98
N LEU A 24 2.37 4.56 -11.27
CA LEU A 24 3.82 4.49 -11.05
C LEU A 24 4.41 3.39 -11.92
N CYS A 25 5.35 3.77 -12.78
CA CYS A 25 6.12 2.84 -13.60
C CYS A 25 7.60 3.01 -13.29
N ASP A 26 8.26 1.91 -12.95
CA ASP A 26 9.71 1.81 -12.94
C ASP A 26 10.20 0.91 -14.08
N ALA A 27 11.49 1.01 -14.38
CA ALA A 27 12.12 0.20 -15.43
C ALA A 27 13.54 -0.22 -15.03
N LYS A 28 14.43 0.74 -14.79
CA LYS A 28 15.85 0.48 -14.49
C LYS A 28 16.24 0.74 -13.04
N THR A 29 15.34 1.34 -12.27
CA THR A 29 15.59 1.78 -10.90
C THR A 29 14.34 1.56 -10.09
N ASP A 30 14.48 1.00 -8.90
CA ASP A 30 13.36 0.68 -8.02
C ASP A 30 12.55 1.93 -7.66
N GLY A 31 11.29 1.97 -8.10
CA GLY A 31 10.34 3.04 -7.83
C GLY A 31 9.53 2.83 -6.55
N SER A 32 9.73 1.73 -5.82
CA SER A 32 8.93 1.35 -4.64
C SER A 32 8.95 2.40 -3.52
N PHE A 33 10.00 3.23 -3.44
CA PHE A 33 10.07 4.34 -2.50
C PHE A 33 8.90 5.32 -2.64
N LEU A 34 8.34 5.48 -3.85
CA LEU A 34 7.16 6.32 -4.11
C LEU A 34 5.90 5.72 -3.47
N VAL A 35 5.76 4.40 -3.47
CA VAL A 35 4.64 3.72 -2.78
C VAL A 35 4.73 3.97 -1.28
N HIS A 36 5.93 3.85 -0.70
CA HIS A 36 6.14 4.17 0.71
C HIS A 36 5.88 5.65 1.02
N HIS A 37 6.26 6.55 0.10
CA HIS A 37 5.98 7.97 0.21
C HIS A 37 4.48 8.24 0.27
N PHE A 38 3.69 7.76 -0.70
CA PHE A 38 2.24 7.96 -0.72
C PHE A 38 1.56 7.37 0.52
N LEU A 39 1.93 6.14 0.91
CA LEU A 39 1.37 5.52 2.10
C LEU A 39 1.62 6.37 3.36
N SER A 40 2.86 6.83 3.56
CA SER A 40 3.17 7.72 4.69
C SER A 40 2.48 9.08 4.57
N PHE A 41 2.35 9.63 3.37
CA PHE A 41 1.72 10.91 3.10
C PHE A 41 0.25 10.90 3.50
N TYR A 42 -0.53 9.95 2.98
CA TYR A 42 -1.97 9.86 3.25
C TYR A 42 -2.28 9.52 4.70
N LEU A 43 -1.47 8.67 5.35
CA LEU A 43 -1.64 8.39 6.78
C LEU A 43 -1.37 9.62 7.66
N LYS A 44 -0.38 10.46 7.30
CA LYS A 44 -0.11 11.72 8.02
C LYS A 44 -1.18 12.78 7.78
N ALA A 45 -1.78 12.79 6.59
CA ALA A 45 -2.96 13.60 6.24
C ALA A 45 -4.24 13.12 6.94
N ASN A 46 -4.18 12.09 7.79
CA ASN A 46 -5.32 11.49 8.49
C ASN A 46 -6.40 10.94 7.54
N CYS A 47 -6.04 10.59 6.30
CA CYS A 47 -6.93 9.95 5.35
C CYS A 47 -7.17 8.48 5.74
N LYS A 48 -8.35 7.95 5.38
CA LYS A 48 -8.56 6.50 5.40
C LYS A 48 -7.82 5.87 4.23
N VAL A 49 -7.04 4.84 4.49
CA VAL A 49 -6.20 4.18 3.47
C VAL A 49 -6.59 2.72 3.36
N CYS A 50 -6.93 2.29 2.15
CA CYS A 50 -6.99 0.87 1.79
C CYS A 50 -5.71 0.55 1.02
N PHE A 51 -4.88 -0.33 1.57
CA PHE A 51 -3.59 -0.66 0.99
C PHE A 51 -3.54 -2.13 0.60
N VAL A 52 -3.49 -2.39 -0.71
CA VAL A 52 -3.38 -3.73 -1.30
C VAL A 52 -1.92 -4.01 -1.60
N ALA A 53 -1.32 -4.91 -0.82
CA ALA A 53 0.08 -5.26 -0.93
C ALA A 53 0.24 -6.62 -1.62
N LEU A 54 0.72 -6.62 -2.87
CA LEU A 54 0.86 -7.84 -3.67
C LEU A 54 2.25 -8.48 -3.57
N VAL A 55 3.29 -7.69 -3.25
CA VAL A 55 4.69 -8.11 -3.36
C VAL A 55 5.42 -8.14 -2.01
N GLN A 56 5.15 -7.19 -1.13
CA GLN A 56 5.86 -7.04 0.15
C GLN A 56 4.89 -7.24 1.32
N SER A 57 5.42 -7.72 2.45
CA SER A 57 4.58 -8.04 3.62
C SER A 57 4.19 -6.80 4.43
N PHE A 58 3.15 -6.91 5.26
CA PHE A 58 2.79 -5.86 6.24
C PHE A 58 3.98 -5.43 7.09
N SER A 59 4.79 -6.39 7.55
CA SER A 59 5.97 -6.12 8.39
C SER A 59 6.97 -5.22 7.67
N HIS A 60 7.25 -5.49 6.39
CA HIS A 60 8.14 -4.67 5.59
C HIS A 60 7.63 -3.21 5.49
N TYR A 61 6.36 -3.03 5.14
CA TYR A 61 5.77 -1.69 5.06
C TYR A 61 5.74 -0.98 6.42
N ASN A 62 5.50 -1.68 7.52
CA ASN A 62 5.47 -1.09 8.84
C ASN A 62 6.85 -0.60 9.29
N ILE A 63 7.92 -1.38 9.03
CA ILE A 63 9.31 -0.97 9.33
C ILE A 63 9.68 0.28 8.53
N VAL A 64 9.37 0.31 7.23
CA VAL A 64 9.65 1.49 6.39
C VAL A 64 8.80 2.68 6.83
N GLY A 65 7.52 2.46 7.13
CA GLY A 65 6.61 3.48 7.65
C GLY A 65 7.13 4.13 8.93
N GLN A 66 7.64 3.34 9.88
CA GLN A 66 8.21 3.84 11.13
C GLN A 66 9.39 4.77 10.88
N LYS A 67 10.27 4.44 9.92
CA LYS A 67 11.36 5.33 9.48
C LYS A 67 10.86 6.64 8.87
N LEU A 68 9.67 6.64 8.28
CA LEU A 68 9.00 7.82 7.74
C LEU A 68 8.16 8.57 8.78
N GLY A 69 8.10 8.10 10.03
CA GLY A 69 7.34 8.71 11.12
C GLY A 69 5.86 8.34 11.14
N VAL A 70 5.48 7.18 10.59
CA VAL A 70 4.13 6.62 10.72
C VAL A 70 4.17 5.19 11.23
N SER A 71 3.21 4.78 12.06
CA SER A 71 3.03 3.37 12.43
C SER A 71 1.82 2.82 11.71
N LEU A 72 2.02 1.80 10.86
CA LEU A 72 0.92 1.12 10.17
C LEU A 72 0.10 0.29 11.17
N THR A 73 0.75 -0.31 12.17
CA THR A 73 0.05 -0.99 13.27
C THR A 73 -0.91 -0.03 13.98
N ALA A 74 -0.42 1.13 14.44
CA ALA A 74 -1.28 2.12 15.08
C ALA A 74 -2.35 2.69 14.14
N ALA A 75 -2.09 2.74 12.82
CA ALA A 75 -3.06 3.17 11.82
C ALA A 75 -4.17 2.16 11.62
N ARG A 76 -3.84 0.87 11.64
CA ARG A 76 -4.80 -0.22 11.56
C ARG A 76 -5.65 -0.30 12.82
N ASP A 77 -5.01 -0.21 13.99
CA ASP A 77 -5.71 -0.34 15.29
C ASP A 77 -6.73 0.79 15.51
N ARG A 78 -6.46 2.00 14.99
CA ARG A 78 -7.43 3.12 15.00
C ARG A 78 -8.43 3.10 13.84
N GLY A 79 -8.43 2.07 13.01
CA GLY A 79 -9.33 1.94 11.85
C GLY A 79 -9.04 2.90 10.69
N GLN A 80 -7.87 3.54 10.66
CA GLN A 80 -7.46 4.42 9.56
C GLN A 80 -6.90 3.63 8.37
N LEU A 81 -6.25 2.50 8.62
CA LEU A 81 -5.64 1.64 7.60
C LEU A 81 -6.33 0.28 7.54
N VAL A 82 -6.78 -0.11 6.34
CA VAL A 82 -7.09 -1.50 6.00
C VAL A 82 -5.94 -2.01 5.12
N PHE A 83 -5.31 -3.10 5.54
CA PHE A 83 -4.21 -3.72 4.80
C PHE A 83 -4.65 -5.08 4.25
N LEU A 84 -4.53 -5.24 2.94
CA LEU A 84 -4.88 -6.47 2.23
C LEU A 84 -3.59 -7.17 1.78
N GLU A 85 -3.26 -8.27 2.44
CA GLU A 85 -2.01 -9.03 2.26
C GLU A 85 -2.11 -9.99 1.07
N GLY A 86 -2.09 -9.44 -0.14
CA GLY A 86 -2.22 -10.19 -1.39
C GLY A 86 -1.12 -11.22 -1.62
N LEU A 87 0.12 -10.97 -1.16
CA LEU A 87 1.20 -11.96 -1.27
C LEU A 87 0.83 -13.27 -0.55
N LYS A 88 0.40 -13.17 0.71
CA LYS A 88 0.01 -14.34 1.51
C LYS A 88 -1.21 -15.02 0.91
N SER A 89 -2.24 -14.26 0.59
CA SER A 89 -3.46 -14.80 -0.01
C SER A 89 -3.21 -15.48 -1.37
N SER A 90 -2.28 -14.98 -2.17
CA SER A 90 -1.94 -15.60 -3.46
C SER A 90 -1.21 -16.93 -3.27
N VAL A 91 -0.29 -17.02 -2.31
CA VAL A 91 0.41 -18.27 -1.98
C VAL A 91 -0.57 -19.32 -1.44
N GLU A 92 -1.50 -18.92 -0.57
CA GLU A 92 -2.56 -19.80 -0.08
C GLU A 92 -3.41 -20.35 -1.24
N VAL A 93 -3.86 -19.49 -2.15
CA VAL A 93 -4.60 -19.93 -3.34
C VAL A 93 -3.77 -20.80 -4.25
N LEU A 94 -2.51 -20.52 -4.53
CA LEU A 94 -1.75 -21.32 -5.48
C LEU A 94 -1.43 -22.73 -4.97
N PHE A 95 -1.20 -22.89 -3.65
CA PHE A 95 -0.67 -24.14 -3.10
C PHE A 95 -1.64 -24.93 -2.20
N HIS A 96 -2.75 -24.36 -1.73
CA HIS A 96 -3.68 -25.05 -0.82
C HIS A 96 -5.04 -25.32 -1.47
N SER A 97 -5.51 -26.56 -1.45
CA SER A 97 -6.89 -26.91 -1.81
C SER A 97 -7.86 -26.12 -0.92
N GLN A 98 -8.63 -25.20 -1.49
CA GLN A 98 -9.63 -24.43 -0.76
C GLN A 98 -11.03 -24.96 -1.07
N ASP A 99 -11.81 -25.19 -0.02
CA ASP A 99 -13.21 -25.63 -0.11
C ASP A 99 -14.19 -24.46 -0.34
N GLU A 100 -13.76 -23.21 -0.12
CA GLU A 100 -14.58 -21.99 -0.23
C GLU A 100 -14.08 -21.06 -1.35
N PRO A 101 -14.98 -20.25 -1.96
CA PRO A 101 -14.62 -19.33 -3.04
C PRO A 101 -13.71 -18.20 -2.54
N HIS A 102 -12.50 -18.11 -3.10
CA HIS A 102 -11.50 -17.09 -2.76
C HIS A 102 -11.42 -16.00 -3.85
N PRO A 103 -11.34 -14.69 -3.53
CA PRO A 103 -11.29 -13.61 -4.52
C PRO A 103 -10.14 -13.71 -5.53
N LEU A 104 -9.03 -14.35 -5.15
CA LEU A 104 -7.85 -14.58 -5.99
C LEU A 104 -7.86 -15.93 -6.73
N GLN A 105 -8.97 -16.66 -6.77
CA GLN A 105 -9.07 -17.97 -7.43
C GLN A 105 -8.70 -17.93 -8.92
N PHE A 106 -8.87 -16.77 -9.57
CA PHE A 106 -8.47 -16.55 -10.96
C PHE A 106 -6.97 -16.80 -11.22
N LEU A 107 -6.11 -16.75 -10.19
CA LEU A 107 -4.68 -17.04 -10.33
C LEU A 107 -4.38 -18.51 -10.68
N ARG A 108 -5.34 -19.43 -10.50
CA ARG A 108 -5.20 -20.84 -10.88
C ARG A 108 -5.59 -21.13 -12.33
N THR A 109 -6.37 -20.24 -12.93
CA THR A 109 -6.88 -20.40 -14.30
C THR A 109 -6.05 -19.53 -15.24
N PRO A 110 -5.38 -20.10 -16.25
CA PRO A 110 -4.62 -19.35 -17.25
C PRO A 110 -5.50 -18.48 -18.15
#